data_AF-A0A3D4RRV0-F1
#
_entry.id   AF-A0A3D4RRV0-F1
#
_cell.length_a   1.000
_cell.length_b   1.000
_cell.length_c   1.000
_cell.angle_alpha   90.00
_cell.angle_beta   90.00
_cell.angle_gamma   90.00
#
_symmetry.space_group_name_H-M   'P 1'
#
loop_
_entity.id
_entity.type
_entity.pdbx_description
1 polymer ?
#
loop_
_entity_poly.entity_id
_entity_poly.type
_entity_poly.pdbx_seq_one_letter_code
_entity_poly.pdbx_strand_id
1 'polypeptide(L)'
;MNIADRLYLPDSIKAVLWDMDGVLIDSLSFAMSASEKLVKEHFSSSAELDPAFIQSIFAFDPPVFWQKIFARLDSRGYSNKTGISSSDLSDQYVSLRLQVPFPVHEGIPQLLSDLHSKGIKCALVSNNPKDAIEIILSNC
;
A
#
# COMPACT_ATOMS: atom_id res chain seq x y z
N MET A 1 -23.42 -17.79 -1.91
CA MET A 1 -22.47 -18.47 -1.02
C MET A 1 -21.86 -17.49 -0.03
N ASN A 2 -21.86 -17.82 1.25
CA ASN A 2 -21.11 -17.09 2.28
C ASN A 2 -19.70 -17.69 2.38
N ILE A 3 -18.68 -16.82 2.42
CA ILE A 3 -17.28 -17.14 2.63
C ILE A 3 -16.83 -16.52 3.96
N ALA A 4 -16.41 -17.39 4.89
CA ALA A 4 -15.87 -17.04 6.20
C ALA A 4 -16.69 -16.00 7.00
N ASP A 5 -18.02 -15.98 6.82
CA ASP A 5 -18.96 -15.01 7.41
C ASP A 5 -18.66 -13.54 7.12
N ARG A 6 -17.88 -13.27 6.06
CA ARG A 6 -17.36 -11.94 5.72
C ARG A 6 -17.66 -11.51 4.30
N LEU A 7 -17.75 -12.46 3.36
CA LEU A 7 -17.92 -12.15 1.94
C LEU A 7 -19.04 -12.99 1.32
N TYR A 8 -20.00 -12.32 0.69
CA TYR A 8 -21.10 -12.97 -0.03
C TYR A 8 -20.80 -12.98 -1.53
N LEU A 9 -20.66 -14.19 -2.09
CA LEU A 9 -20.34 -14.41 -3.50
C LEU A 9 -21.46 -15.20 -4.19
N PRO A 10 -21.71 -14.99 -5.50
CA PRO A 10 -22.61 -15.86 -6.26
C PRO A 10 -22.11 -17.31 -6.28
N ASP A 11 -23.00 -18.30 -6.26
CA ASP A 11 -22.61 -19.72 -6.26
C ASP A 11 -21.94 -20.17 -7.58
N SER A 12 -22.07 -19.37 -8.63
CA SER A 12 -21.50 -19.63 -9.95
C SER A 12 -20.01 -19.29 -10.07
N ILE A 13 -19.43 -18.56 -9.11
CA ILE A 13 -18.04 -18.12 -9.22
C ILE A 13 -17.07 -19.30 -9.23
N LYS A 14 -15.97 -19.15 -9.96
CA LYS A 14 -14.91 -20.18 -10.09
C LYS A 14 -13.55 -19.71 -9.61
N ALA A 15 -13.35 -18.39 -9.56
CA ALA A 15 -12.10 -17.79 -9.14
C ALA A 15 -12.33 -16.42 -8.50
N VAL A 16 -11.39 -16.01 -7.66
CA VAL A 16 -11.27 -14.65 -7.10
C VAL A 16 -9.88 -14.12 -7.42
N LEU A 17 -9.83 -12.88 -7.91
CA LEU A 17 -8.59 -12.13 -8.10
C LEU A 17 -8.44 -11.17 -6.92
N TRP A 18 -7.31 -11.26 -6.23
CA TRP A 18 -7.01 -10.46 -5.05
C TRP A 18 -6.01 -9.38 -5.42
N ASP A 19 -6.37 -8.12 -5.17
CA ASP A 19 -5.34 -7.08 -5.07
C ASP A 19 -4.48 -7.34 -3.83
N MET A 20 -3.25 -6.82 -3.83
CA MET A 20 -2.32 -6.99 -2.70
C MET A 20 -2.48 -5.85 -1.70
N ASP A 21 -2.30 -4.62 -2.18
CA ASP A 21 -2.05 -3.44 -1.36
C ASP A 21 -3.33 -2.86 -0.78
N GLY A 22 -3.41 -2.75 0.55
CA GLY A 22 -4.63 -2.32 1.24
C GLY A 22 -5.80 -3.30 1.14
N VAL A 23 -5.55 -4.53 0.64
CA VAL A 23 -6.55 -5.60 0.51
C VAL A 23 -6.11 -6.85 1.27
N LEU A 24 -4.97 -7.44 0.91
CA LEU A 24 -4.41 -8.59 1.65
C LEU A 24 -3.55 -8.13 2.81
N ILE A 25 -2.77 -7.07 2.61
CA ILE A 25 -1.81 -6.54 3.58
C ILE A 25 -2.09 -5.07 3.88
N ASP A 26 -1.79 -4.66 5.11
CA ASP A 26 -1.92 -3.27 5.56
C ASP A 26 -0.75 -2.40 5.10
N SER A 27 -0.64 -2.21 3.79
CA SER A 27 0.35 -1.32 3.19
C SER A 27 -0.06 0.15 3.20
N LEU A 28 -1.31 0.47 3.55
CA LEU A 28 -1.76 1.85 3.75
C LEU A 28 -1.19 2.45 5.04
N SER A 29 -1.19 1.71 6.15
CA SER A 29 -0.56 2.17 7.41
C SER A 29 0.93 2.44 7.23
N PHE A 30 1.61 1.60 6.45
CA PHE A 30 2.99 1.86 6.04
C PHE A 30 3.08 3.14 5.19
N ALA A 31 2.22 3.30 4.17
CA ALA A 31 2.26 4.47 3.30
C ALA A 31 2.13 5.78 4.09
N MET A 32 1.24 5.82 5.08
CA MET A 32 1.08 6.96 5.98
C MET A 32 2.34 7.22 6.81
N SER A 33 2.83 6.22 7.54
CA SER A 33 3.98 6.38 8.44
C SER A 33 5.30 6.66 7.71
N ALA A 34 5.56 5.97 6.60
CA ALA A 34 6.75 6.19 5.78
C ALA A 34 6.74 7.57 5.12
N SER A 35 5.59 8.02 4.61
CA SER A 35 5.47 9.37 4.02
C SER A 35 5.69 10.45 5.07
N GLU A 36 5.10 10.30 6.26
CA GLU A 36 5.32 11.23 7.36
C GLU A 36 6.80 11.30 7.76
N LYS A 37 7.46 10.14 7.90
CA LYS A 37 8.89 10.07 8.22
C LYS A 37 9.74 10.80 7.18
N LEU A 38 9.59 10.43 5.91
CA LEU A 38 10.38 10.99 4.81
C LEU A 38 10.13 12.50 4.64
N VAL A 39 8.89 12.97 4.83
CA VAL A 39 8.59 14.40 4.80
C VAL A 39 9.28 15.14 5.95
N LYS A 40 9.26 14.60 7.18
CA LYS A 40 9.93 15.23 8.34
C LYS A 40 11.45 15.28 8.18
N GLU A 41 12.05 14.30 7.52
CA GLU A 41 13.49 14.25 7.25
C GLU A 41 13.93 15.32 6.24
N HIS A 42 13.10 15.63 5.25
CA HIS A 42 13.49 16.45 4.11
C HIS A 42 12.85 17.85 4.03
N PHE A 43 11.71 18.08 4.69
CA PHE A 43 10.97 19.35 4.67
C PHE A 43 11.00 20.05 6.03
N SER A 44 10.42 21.26 6.13
CA SER A 44 10.20 22.00 7.40
C SER A 44 9.71 21.09 8.52
N SER A 45 10.14 21.32 9.77
CA SER A 45 9.72 20.48 10.91
C SER A 45 8.21 20.56 11.20
N SER A 46 7.55 21.59 10.69
CA SER A 46 6.10 21.78 10.68
C SER A 46 5.41 21.19 9.44
N ALA A 47 6.15 20.53 8.55
CA ALA A 47 5.57 19.88 7.38
C ALA A 47 4.74 18.67 7.81
N GLU A 48 3.46 18.71 7.48
CA GLU A 48 2.51 17.68 7.87
C GLU A 48 1.70 17.24 6.65
N LEU A 49 1.42 15.93 6.61
CA LEU A 49 0.57 15.30 5.63
C LEU A 49 -0.76 14.94 6.29
N ASP A 50 -1.85 15.30 5.63
CA ASP A 50 -3.19 14.90 6.06
C ASP A 50 -3.39 13.41 5.72
N PRO A 51 -3.73 12.55 6.69
CA PRO A 51 -3.99 11.13 6.43
C PRO A 51 -5.05 10.89 5.36
N ALA A 52 -6.09 11.73 5.30
CA ALA A 52 -7.15 11.61 4.28
C ALA A 52 -6.60 11.91 2.88
N PHE A 53 -5.66 12.85 2.78
CA PHE A 53 -4.97 13.12 1.52
C PHE A 53 -4.14 11.92 1.07
N ILE A 54 -3.34 11.33 1.96
CA ILE A 54 -2.53 10.14 1.64
C ILE A 54 -3.41 8.99 1.18
N GLN A 55 -4.51 8.72 1.89
CA GLN A 55 -5.48 7.70 1.50
C GLN A 55 -6.07 7.97 0.11
N SER A 56 -6.38 9.22 -0.23
CA SER A 56 -6.96 9.59 -1.53
C SER A 56 -6.03 9.36 -2.73
N ILE A 57 -4.72 9.29 -2.50
CA ILE A 57 -3.71 9.10 -3.55
C ILE A 57 -3.01 7.73 -3.46
N PHE A 58 -3.37 6.88 -2.50
CA PHE A 58 -2.68 5.61 -2.24
C PHE A 58 -2.71 4.63 -3.42
N ALA A 59 -3.75 4.70 -4.27
CA ALA A 59 -3.89 3.84 -5.43
C ALA A 59 -2.92 4.16 -6.59
N PHE A 60 -2.19 5.30 -6.52
CA PHE A 60 -1.20 5.65 -7.53
C PHE A 60 0.11 4.88 -7.32
N ASP A 61 0.86 4.67 -8.41
CA ASP A 61 2.22 4.14 -8.31
C ASP A 61 3.14 5.09 -7.51
N PRO A 62 4.27 4.60 -6.95
CA PRO A 62 5.14 5.42 -6.11
C PRO A 62 5.61 6.74 -6.77
N PRO A 63 5.97 6.78 -8.07
CA PRO A 63 6.36 8.04 -8.70
C PRO A 63 5.23 9.08 -8.70
N VAL A 64 4.00 8.71 -9.11
CA VAL A 64 2.87 9.64 -9.14
C VAL A 64 2.39 9.98 -7.74
N PHE A 65 2.42 9.04 -6.80
CA PHE A 65 2.14 9.25 -5.39
C PHE A 65 3.04 10.36 -4.80
N TRP A 66 4.35 10.29 -5.03
CA TRP A 66 5.29 11.29 -4.53
C TRP A 66 5.22 12.63 -5.26
N GLN A 67 4.91 12.64 -6.56
CA GLN A 67 4.62 13.89 -7.27
C GLN A 67 3.42 14.63 -6.65
N LYS A 68 2.37 13.90 -6.26
CA LYS A 68 1.19 14.47 -5.59
C LYS A 68 1.52 14.98 -4.19
N ILE A 69 2.32 14.24 -3.43
CA ILE A 69 2.80 14.70 -2.11
C ILE A 69 3.60 15.99 -2.25
N PHE A 70 4.55 16.08 -3.18
CA PHE A 70 5.31 17.30 -3.43
C PHE A 70 4.41 18.48 -3.77
N ALA A 71 3.51 18.32 -4.73
CA ALA A 71 2.56 19.37 -5.09
C ALA A 71 1.72 19.83 -3.87
N ARG A 72 1.36 18.90 -2.98
CA ARG A 72 0.65 19.21 -1.75
C ARG A 72 1.51 20.01 -0.77
N LEU A 73 2.76 19.63 -0.58
CA LEU A 73 3.70 20.33 0.29
C LEU A 73 3.99 21.75 -0.22
N ASP A 74 4.22 21.89 -1.53
CA ASP A 74 4.44 23.18 -2.19
C ASP A 74 3.20 24.09 -2.05
N SER A 75 2.00 23.55 -2.26
CA SER A 75 0.74 24.31 -2.10
C SER A 75 0.52 24.83 -0.67
N ARG A 76 1.13 24.17 0.32
CA ARG A 76 1.09 24.55 1.74
C ARG A 76 2.27 25.44 2.14
N GLY A 77 3.17 25.75 1.21
CA GLY A 77 4.34 26.60 1.45
C GLY A 77 5.41 25.95 2.32
N TYR A 78 5.47 24.61 2.38
CA TYR A 78 6.52 23.92 3.12
C TYR A 78 7.83 23.91 2.34
N SER A 79 8.90 24.39 2.96
CA SER A 79 10.22 24.46 2.33
C SER A 79 10.91 23.09 2.31
N ASN A 80 11.40 22.71 1.13
CA ASN A 80 12.31 21.58 0.95
C ASN A 80 13.72 21.96 1.46
N LYS A 81 14.14 21.39 2.60
CA LYS A 81 15.40 21.73 3.27
C LYS A 81 16.62 21.15 2.58
N THR A 82 16.48 19.95 2.02
CA THR A 82 17.61 19.18 1.49
C THR A 82 17.75 19.30 -0.01
N GLY A 83 16.80 19.93 -0.70
CA GLY A 83 16.73 19.98 -2.16
C GLY A 83 16.40 18.63 -2.80
N ILE A 84 15.78 17.72 -2.05
CA ILE A 84 15.45 16.37 -2.54
C ILE A 84 14.37 16.43 -3.62
N SER A 85 14.46 15.58 -4.65
CA SER A 85 13.41 15.49 -5.67
C SER A 85 12.28 14.53 -5.27
N SER A 86 11.13 14.62 -5.95
CA SER A 86 10.06 13.63 -5.78
C SER A 86 10.46 12.23 -6.24
N SER A 87 11.39 12.13 -7.20
CA SER A 87 11.93 10.85 -7.67
C SER A 87 12.77 10.19 -6.58
N ASP A 88 13.68 10.94 -5.96
CA ASP A 88 14.53 10.41 -4.90
C ASP A 88 13.70 9.93 -3.70
N LEU A 89 12.63 10.67 -3.35
CA LEU A 89 11.70 10.25 -2.30
C LEU A 89 10.88 9.01 -2.69
N SER A 90 10.50 8.88 -3.95
CA SER A 90 9.90 7.66 -4.48
C SER A 90 10.84 6.46 -4.35
N ASP A 91 12.12 6.62 -4.70
CA ASP A 91 13.11 5.54 -4.63
C ASP A 91 13.39 5.13 -3.18
N GLN A 92 13.49 6.11 -2.26
CA GLN A 92 13.61 5.83 -0.83
C GLN A 92 12.38 5.11 -0.28
N TYR A 93 11.17 5.54 -0.66
CA TYR A 93 9.93 4.90 -0.24
C TYR A 93 9.84 3.45 -0.71
N VAL A 94 10.19 3.18 -1.98
CA VAL A 94 10.23 1.81 -2.52
C VAL A 94 11.27 0.98 -1.78
N SER A 95 12.46 1.53 -1.52
CA SER A 95 13.50 0.84 -0.76
C SER A 95 13.04 0.47 0.65
N LEU A 96 12.31 1.36 1.33
CA LEU A 96 11.73 1.09 2.64
C LEU A 96 10.66 0.00 2.59
N ARG A 97 9.79 -0.02 1.57
CA ARG A 97 8.77 -1.08 1.41
C ARG A 97 9.35 -2.48 1.39
N LEU A 98 10.52 -2.65 0.78
CA LEU A 98 11.16 -3.96 0.65
C LEU A 98 11.81 -4.45 1.95
N GLN A 99 11.93 -3.59 2.96
CA GLN A 99 12.67 -3.87 4.20
C GLN A 99 11.78 -4.04 5.42
N VAL A 100 10.47 -3.78 5.30
CA VAL A 100 9.55 -3.83 6.43
C VAL A 100 8.53 -4.96 6.27
N PRO A 101 8.07 -5.56 7.38
CA PRO A 101 6.94 -6.47 7.35
C PRO A 101 5.63 -5.69 7.20
N PHE A 102 4.67 -6.27 6.49
CA PHE A 102 3.30 -5.76 6.43
C PHE A 102 2.37 -6.72 7.16
N PRO A 103 1.58 -6.24 8.13
CA PRO A 103 0.54 -7.07 8.73
C PRO A 103 -0.45 -7.54 7.66
N VAL A 104 -0.77 -8.83 7.65
CA VAL A 104 -1.90 -9.36 6.88
C VAL A 104 -3.19 -8.86 7.54
N HIS A 105 -4.14 -8.37 6.74
CA HIS A 105 -5.43 -7.91 7.26
C HIS A 105 -6.20 -9.03 7.94
N GLU A 106 -6.87 -8.69 9.05
CA GLU A 106 -7.63 -9.64 9.84
C GLU A 106 -8.73 -10.32 8.99
N GLY A 107 -8.83 -11.65 9.09
CA GLY A 107 -9.83 -12.43 8.37
C GLY A 107 -9.38 -12.88 6.98
N ILE A 108 -8.32 -12.31 6.40
CA ILE A 108 -7.78 -12.75 5.10
C ILE A 108 -7.36 -14.23 5.13
N PRO A 109 -6.61 -14.73 6.13
CA PRO A 109 -6.25 -16.15 6.18
C PRO A 109 -7.47 -17.08 6.20
N GLN A 110 -8.49 -16.75 6.98
CA GLN A 110 -9.73 -17.53 7.07
C GLN A 110 -10.51 -17.50 5.75
N LEU A 111 -10.58 -16.33 5.10
CA LEU A 111 -11.27 -16.15 3.83
C LEU A 111 -10.60 -16.97 2.72
N LEU A 112 -9.28 -16.89 2.60
CA LEU A 112 -8.51 -17.67 1.62
C LEU A 112 -8.63 -19.18 1.88
N SER A 113 -8.59 -19.61 3.15
CA SER A 113 -8.78 -21.01 3.53
C SER A 113 -10.18 -21.52 3.14
N ASP A 114 -11.22 -20.74 3.40
CA ASP A 114 -12.59 -21.14 3.09
C ASP A 114 -12.84 -21.20 1.57
N LEU A 115 -12.33 -20.23 0.80
CA LEU A 115 -12.35 -20.28 -0.67
C LEU A 115 -11.66 -21.52 -1.22
N HIS A 116 -10.48 -21.85 -0.69
CA HIS A 116 -9.75 -23.05 -1.08
C HIS A 116 -10.53 -24.32 -0.76
N SER A 117 -11.15 -24.42 0.42
CA SER A 117 -11.96 -25.58 0.82
C SER A 117 -13.16 -25.81 -0.09
N LYS A 118 -13.71 -24.74 -0.67
CA LYS A 118 -14.82 -24.74 -1.62
C LYS A 118 -14.39 -24.94 -3.07
N GLY A 119 -13.10 -25.18 -3.32
CA GLY A 119 -12.55 -25.38 -4.66
C GLY A 119 -12.53 -24.12 -5.52
N ILE A 120 -12.62 -22.93 -4.91
CA ILE A 120 -12.52 -21.65 -5.62
C ILE A 120 -11.05 -21.29 -5.80
N LYS A 121 -10.66 -21.01 -7.04
CA LYS A 121 -9.28 -20.62 -7.36
C LYS A 121 -9.01 -19.19 -6.87
N CYS A 122 -7.84 -18.95 -6.32
CA CYS A 122 -7.39 -17.61 -5.93
C CYS A 122 -6.13 -17.25 -6.72
N ALA A 123 -6.04 -16.01 -7.18
CA ALA A 123 -4.83 -15.46 -7.77
C ALA A 123 -4.58 -14.06 -7.22
N LEU A 124 -3.31 -13.76 -6.91
CA LEU A 124 -2.85 -12.42 -6.59
C LEU A 124 -2.66 -11.61 -7.87
N VAL A 125 -3.10 -10.36 -7.85
CA VAL A 125 -2.91 -9.37 -8.90
C VAL A 125 -2.35 -8.13 -8.22
N SER A 126 -1.33 -7.51 -8.81
CA SER A 126 -0.65 -6.36 -8.21
C SER A 126 0.07 -5.59 -9.29
N ASN A 127 0.15 -4.26 -9.12
CA ASN A 127 0.94 -3.38 -9.99
C ASN A 127 2.43 -3.40 -9.64
N ASN A 128 2.80 -4.08 -8.55
CA ASN A 128 4.20 -4.21 -8.15
C ASN A 128 4.94 -5.20 -9.06
N PRO A 129 6.24 -4.98 -9.32
CA PRO A 129 7.09 -5.98 -9.94
C PRO A 129 7.06 -7.32 -9.18
N LYS A 130 7.17 -8.44 -9.91
CA LYS A 130 7.02 -9.78 -9.33
C LYS A 130 8.02 -10.06 -8.20
N ASP A 131 9.28 -9.68 -8.39
CA ASP A 131 10.35 -9.78 -7.40
C ASP A 131 10.04 -8.99 -6.13
N ALA A 132 9.50 -7.77 -6.28
CA ALA A 132 9.05 -6.97 -5.14
C ALA A 132 7.90 -7.64 -4.37
N ILE A 133 6.92 -8.24 -5.09
CA ILE A 133 5.82 -8.99 -4.46
C ILE A 133 6.36 -10.15 -3.63
N GLU A 134 7.27 -10.95 -4.18
CA GLU A 134 7.85 -12.09 -3.48
C GLU A 134 8.57 -11.68 -2.20
N ILE A 135 9.35 -10.59 -2.25
CA ILE A 135 10.03 -10.03 -1.07
C ILE A 135 9.02 -9.57 -0.02
N ILE A 136 8.04 -8.75 -0.42
CA ILE A 136 7.03 -8.18 0.48
C ILE A 136 6.26 -9.31 1.20
N LEU A 137 5.78 -10.29 0.45
CA LEU A 137 4.99 -11.40 1.00
C LEU A 137 5.84 -12.36 1.84
N SER A 138 7.14 -12.49 1.58
CA SER A 138 8.04 -13.29 2.43
C SER A 138 8.26 -12.68 3.82
N ASN A 139 7.99 -11.38 3.96
CA ASN A 139 8.09 -10.64 5.22
C ASN A 139 6.75 -10.53 5.97
N CYS A 140 5.67 -11.13 5.45
CA CYS A 140 4.34 -11.09 6.03
C CYS A 140 4.08 -12.26 6.99
#